data_AF-A0A504LKI3-F1
#
_entry.id   AF-A0A504LKI3-F1
#
_cell.length_a   1.000
_cell.length_b   1.000
_cell.length_c   1.000
_cell.angle_alpha   90.00
_cell.angle_beta   90.00
_cell.angle_gamma   90.00
#
_symmetry.space_group_name_H-M   'P 1'
#
loop_
_entity.id
_entity.type
_entity.pdbx_description
1 polymer ?
#
loop_
_entity_poly.entity_id
_entity_poly.type
_entity_poly.pdbx_seq_one_letter_code
_entity_poly.pdbx_strand_id
1 'polypeptide(L)'
;MGNAWWNLTLRFLLELAALLGLGMVGWSFAVGFSRWILAVALPLVAAVLWGTFAVLNDPSRSGRAPVPVPGALRLALELVILCGGAAGFYLAGHAAIGIVMALLIAFSYAFSLDRMAWLLRQ
;
A
#
# COMPACT_ATOMS: atom_id res chain seq x y z
N MET A 1 -14.42 -17.68 2.27
CA MET A 1 -13.85 -16.31 2.16
C MET A 1 -14.11 -15.61 3.48
N GLY A 2 -13.13 -15.59 4.39
CA GLY A 2 -13.27 -14.96 5.70
C GLY A 2 -13.31 -13.44 5.57
N ASN A 3 -14.45 -12.90 5.14
CA ASN A 3 -14.68 -11.46 5.01
C ASN A 3 -14.98 -10.88 6.38
N ALA A 4 -13.97 -10.88 7.25
CA ALA A 4 -14.07 -10.17 8.49
C ALA A 4 -13.92 -8.68 8.14
N TRP A 5 -15.05 -7.97 8.06
CA TRP A 5 -15.16 -6.57 7.67
C TRP A 5 -14.11 -5.67 8.35
N TRP A 6 -13.70 -6.02 9.58
CA TRP A 6 -12.62 -5.36 10.30
C TRP A 6 -11.27 -5.39 9.57
N ASN A 7 -10.91 -6.49 8.89
CA ASN A 7 -9.63 -6.62 8.20
C ASN A 7 -9.60 -5.76 6.93
N LEU A 8 -10.74 -5.65 6.23
CA LEU A 8 -10.87 -4.73 5.10
C LEU A 8 -10.74 -3.28 5.55
N THR A 9 -11.41 -2.91 6.65
CA THR A 9 -11.27 -1.57 7.25
C THR A 9 -9.83 -1.29 7.67
N LEU A 10 -9.17 -2.26 8.32
CA LEU A 10 -7.76 -2.13 8.71
C LEU A 10 -6.86 -1.93 7.49
N ARG A 11 -7.03 -2.72 6.43
CA ARG A 11 -6.27 -2.56 5.17
C ARG A 11 -6.49 -1.18 4.58
N PHE A 12 -7.73 -0.71 4.51
CA PHE A 12 -8.04 0.61 4.00
C PHE A 12 -7.35 1.73 4.80
N LEU A 13 -7.36 1.64 6.14
CA LEU A 13 -6.66 2.60 7.00
C LEU A 13 -5.13 2.55 6.79
N LEU A 14 -4.56 1.35 6.62
CA LEU A 14 -3.14 1.17 6.33
C LEU A 14 -2.77 1.71 4.94
N GLU A 15 -3.62 1.55 3.94
CA GLU A 15 -3.44 2.13 2.61
C GLU A 15 -3.42 3.66 2.68
N LEU A 16 -4.37 4.27 3.42
CA LEU A 16 -4.40 5.72 3.62
C LEU A 16 -3.15 6.22 4.36
N ALA A 17 -2.75 5.53 5.43
CA ALA A 17 -1.52 5.84 6.17
C ALA A 17 -0.29 5.71 5.27
N ALA A 18 -0.24 4.70 4.40
CA ALA A 18 0.88 4.51 3.48
C ALA A 18 1.04 5.65 2.50
N LEU A 19 -0.06 6.16 1.94
CA LEU A 19 -0.04 7.34 1.06
C LEU A 19 0.47 8.58 1.80
N LEU A 20 0.10 8.77 3.07
CA LEU A 20 0.64 9.86 3.89
C LEU A 20 2.15 9.70 4.13
N GLY A 21 2.60 8.49 4.48
CA GLY A 21 4.01 8.18 4.68
C GLY A 21 4.85 8.41 3.42
N LEU A 22 4.34 8.03 2.25
CA LEU A 22 4.96 8.34 0.95
C LEU A 22 5.00 9.85 0.69
N GLY A 23 3.97 10.59 1.09
CA GLY A 23 3.97 12.05 1.01
C GLY A 23 5.09 12.67 1.87
N MET A 24 5.32 12.13 3.07
CA MET A 24 6.43 12.55 3.94
C MET A 24 7.80 12.26 3.31
N VAL A 25 7.94 11.12 2.63
CA VAL A 25 9.16 10.79 1.85
C VAL A 25 9.36 11.82 0.73
N GLY A 26 8.32 12.12 -0.05
CA GLY A 26 8.39 13.14 -1.10
C GLY A 26 8.76 14.52 -0.56
N TRP A 27 8.25 14.87 0.62
CA TRP A 27 8.57 16.12 1.31
C TRP A 27 10.04 16.19 1.76
N SER A 28 10.62 15.09 2.26
CA SER A 28 12.00 15.09 2.76
C SER A 28 13.04 15.11 1.65
N PHE A 29 12.69 14.72 0.41
CA PHE A 29 13.61 14.69 -0.72
C PHE A 29 13.90 16.05 -1.38
N ALA A 30 13.11 17.09 -1.12
CA ALA A 30 13.29 18.39 -1.76
C ALA A 30 13.17 19.57 -0.79
N VAL A 31 13.81 20.68 -1.19
CA VAL A 31 13.72 21.97 -0.50
C VAL A 31 12.89 22.95 -1.32
N GLY A 32 12.38 24.02 -0.69
CA GLY A 32 11.61 25.06 -1.38
C GLY A 32 10.27 24.58 -1.94
N PHE A 33 9.83 25.15 -3.06
CA PHE A 33 8.50 24.86 -3.66
C PHE A 33 8.39 23.42 -4.19
N SER A 34 9.48 22.84 -4.69
CA SER A 34 9.54 21.47 -5.20
C SER A 34 9.11 20.40 -4.19
N ARG A 35 9.23 20.66 -2.88
CA ARG A 35 8.77 19.74 -1.83
C ARG A 35 7.26 19.48 -1.90
N TRP A 36 6.47 20.50 -2.24
CA TRP A 36 5.01 20.38 -2.34
C TRP A 36 4.62 19.53 -3.53
N ILE A 37 5.35 19.71 -4.64
CA ILE A 37 5.15 18.90 -5.84
C ILE A 37 5.47 17.44 -5.53
N LEU A 38 6.62 17.13 -4.93
CA LEU A 38 7.00 15.74 -4.63
C LEU A 38 6.11 15.09 -3.57
N ALA A 39 5.70 15.82 -2.53
CA ALA A 39 4.81 15.31 -1.49
C ALA A 39 3.44 14.90 -2.05
N VAL A 40 2.99 15.48 -3.17
CA VAL A 40 1.75 15.12 -3.85
C VAL A 40 1.98 14.13 -4.98
N ALA A 41 3.06 14.30 -5.75
CA ALA A 41 3.37 13.43 -6.88
C ALA A 41 3.68 12.00 -6.45
N LEU A 42 4.42 11.79 -5.34
CA LEU A 42 4.78 10.45 -4.90
C LEU A 42 3.55 9.60 -4.51
N PRO A 43 2.61 10.09 -3.67
CA PRO A 43 1.37 9.37 -3.38
C PRO A 43 0.49 9.19 -4.60
N LEU A 44 0.41 10.18 -5.50
CA LEU A 44 -0.38 10.06 -6.74
C LEU A 44 0.16 8.97 -7.65
N VAL A 45 1.48 8.91 -7.86
CA VAL A 45 2.11 7.85 -8.64
C VAL A 45 1.83 6.49 -8.00
N ALA A 46 1.97 6.37 -6.68
CA ALA A 46 1.63 5.14 -5.98
C ALA A 46 0.15 4.74 -6.15
N ALA A 47 -0.78 5.70 -6.05
CA ALA A 47 -2.21 5.46 -6.26
C ALA A 47 -2.53 5.03 -7.70
N VAL A 48 -1.89 5.64 -8.69
CA VAL A 48 -2.03 5.26 -10.11
C VAL A 48 -1.50 3.86 -10.33
N LEU A 49 -0.28 3.53 -9.85
CA LEU A 49 0.28 2.18 -9.95
C LEU A 49 -0.63 1.15 -9.27
N TRP A 50 -1.14 1.47 -8.08
CA TRP A 50 -2.04 0.61 -7.32
C TRP A 50 -3.42 0.45 -7.96
N GLY A 51 -3.91 1.44 -8.71
CA GLY A 51 -5.18 1.39 -9.42
C GLY A 51 -5.09 0.70 -10.79
N THR A 52 -3.97 0.89 -11.49
CA THR A 52 -3.77 0.41 -12.87
C THR A 52 -3.36 -1.05 -12.93
N PHE A 53 -2.39 -1.45 -12.11
CA PHE A 53 -1.87 -2.82 -12.06
C PHE A 53 -2.69 -3.67 -11.11
N ALA A 54 -3.69 -4.38 -11.64
CA ALA A 54 -4.57 -5.22 -10.84
C ALA A 54 -4.61 -6.64 -11.38
N VAL A 55 -4.93 -7.59 -10.50
CA VAL A 55 -5.19 -8.98 -10.93
C VAL A 55 -6.60 -9.03 -11.51
N LEU A 56 -6.74 -9.68 -12.66
CA LEU A 56 -8.04 -9.86 -13.30
C LEU A 56 -8.95 -10.69 -12.40
N ASN A 57 -10.20 -10.26 -12.23
CA ASN A 57 -11.21 -10.90 -11.38
C ASN A 57 -10.85 -10.96 -9.89
N ASP A 58 -10.03 -10.02 -9.38
CA ASP A 58 -9.79 -9.93 -7.92
C ASP A 58 -11.11 -9.67 -7.17
N PRO A 59 -11.58 -10.61 -6.31
CA PRO A 59 -12.85 -10.48 -5.58
C PRO A 59 -12.83 -9.37 -4.53
N SER A 60 -11.66 -8.83 -4.19
CA SER A 60 -11.52 -7.68 -3.30
C SER A 60 -11.70 -6.33 -4.01
N ARG A 61 -11.93 -6.33 -5.34
CA ARG A 61 -12.09 -5.14 -6.18
C ARG A 61 -13.26 -5.28 -7.14
N SER A 62 -13.48 -4.25 -7.97
CA SER A 62 -14.51 -4.22 -9.02
C SER A 62 -14.34 -5.26 -10.14
N GLY A 63 -13.40 -6.21 -10.02
CA GLY A 63 -13.10 -7.23 -11.01
C GLY A 63 -12.41 -6.74 -12.29
N ARG A 64 -12.33 -5.42 -12.49
CA ARG A 64 -11.69 -4.80 -13.66
C ARG A 64 -10.22 -4.49 -13.38
N ALA A 65 -9.34 -5.00 -14.23
CA ALA A 65 -7.93 -4.65 -14.23
C ALA A 65 -7.57 -3.91 -15.53
N PRO A 66 -7.27 -2.59 -15.47
CA PRO A 66 -6.82 -1.84 -16.66
C PRO A 66 -5.57 -2.47 -17.27
N VAL A 67 -4.62 -2.88 -16.43
CA VAL A 67 -3.45 -3.68 -16.83
C VAL A 67 -3.40 -4.94 -15.96
N PRO A 68 -3.72 -6.13 -16.53
CA PRO A 68 -3.66 -7.38 -15.79
C PRO A 68 -2.20 -7.74 -15.49
N VAL A 69 -1.90 -8.01 -14.22
CA VAL A 69 -0.57 -8.45 -13.77
C VAL A 69 -0.67 -9.75 -12.96
N PRO A 70 0.40 -10.58 -12.93
CA PRO A 70 0.45 -11.76 -12.07
C PRO A 70 0.23 -11.38 -10.60
N GLY A 71 -0.40 -12.25 -9.82
CA GLY A 71 -0.73 -11.92 -8.43
C GLY A 71 0.49 -11.75 -7.54
N ALA A 72 1.62 -12.39 -7.87
CA ALA A 72 2.90 -12.14 -7.22
C ALA A 72 3.39 -10.70 -7.42
N LEU A 73 3.29 -10.16 -8.63
CA LEU A 73 3.69 -8.77 -8.92
C LEU A 73 2.74 -7.79 -8.22
N ARG A 74 1.44 -8.10 -8.21
CA ARG A 74 0.45 -7.34 -7.44
C ARG A 74 0.80 -7.31 -5.95
N LEU A 75 1.15 -8.45 -5.37
CA LEU A 75 1.51 -8.56 -3.96
C LEU A 75 2.79 -7.77 -3.65
N ALA A 76 3.80 -7.85 -4.52
CA ALA A 76 5.02 -7.08 -4.39
C ALA A 76 4.74 -5.57 -4.42
N LEU A 77 3.90 -5.11 -5.36
CA LEU A 77 3.48 -3.70 -5.44
C LEU A 77 2.72 -3.28 -4.18
N GLU A 78 1.83 -4.14 -3.67
CA GLU A 78 1.09 -3.87 -2.42
C GLU A 78 2.04 -3.68 -1.23
N LEU A 79 3.00 -4.58 -1.07
CA LEU A 79 4.01 -4.52 0.00
C LEU A 79 4.94 -3.33 -0.16
N VAL A 80 5.40 -3.01 -1.37
CA VAL A 80 6.29 -1.86 -1.61
C VAL A 80 5.62 -0.56 -1.20
N ILE A 81 4.34 -0.36 -1.53
CA ILE A 81 3.63 0.87 -1.17
C ILE A 81 3.33 0.93 0.34
N LEU A 82 2.84 -0.16 0.94
CA LEU A 82 2.52 -0.20 2.37
C LEU A 82 3.79 -0.07 3.24
N CYS A 83 4.81 -0.87 2.97
CA CYS A 83 6.08 -0.81 3.69
C CYS A 83 6.84 0.48 3.37
N GLY A 84 6.73 1.02 2.14
CA GLY A 84 7.31 2.31 1.77
C GLY A 84 6.71 3.46 2.57
N GLY A 85 5.40 3.45 2.82
CA GLY A 85 4.76 4.40 3.71
C GLY A 85 5.21 4.27 5.17
N ALA A 86 5.31 3.04 5.69
CA ALA A 86 5.82 2.79 7.04
C ALA A 86 7.28 3.25 7.20
N ALA A 87 8.14 2.97 6.21
CA ALA A 87 9.50 3.48 6.13
C ALA A 87 9.53 5.00 6.06
N GLY A 88 8.59 5.62 5.35
CA GLY A 88 8.42 7.07 5.31
C GLY A 88 8.21 7.70 6.68
N PHE A 89 7.30 7.15 7.49
CA PHE A 89 7.13 7.59 8.88
C PHE A 89 8.38 7.39 9.72
N TYR A 90 9.06 6.26 9.55
CA TYR A 90 10.30 5.97 10.28
C TYR A 90 11.41 6.99 9.95
N LEU A 91 11.64 7.25 8.66
CA LEU A 91 12.63 8.21 8.16
C LEU A 91 12.28 9.66 8.51
N ALA A 92 11.00 9.99 8.63
CA ALA A 92 10.53 11.30 9.08
C ALA A 92 10.69 11.51 10.60
N GLY A 93 11.25 10.54 11.33
CA GLY A 93 11.46 10.61 12.78
C GLY A 93 10.30 10.08 13.63
N HIS A 94 9.23 9.60 13.01
CA HIS A 94 8.09 8.97 13.67
C HIS A 94 8.25 7.45 13.76
N ALA A 95 9.36 6.99 14.33
CA ALA A 95 9.73 5.57 14.37
C ALA A 95 8.65 4.67 14.98
N ALA A 96 8.01 5.10 16.07
CA ALA A 96 6.92 4.34 16.69
C ALA A 96 5.74 4.11 15.74
N ILE A 97 5.35 5.13 14.96
CA ILE A 97 4.26 5.03 13.98
C ILE A 97 4.65 4.06 12.86
N GLY A 98 5.86 4.19 12.32
CA GLY A 98 6.36 3.30 11.28
C GLY A 98 6.40 1.83 11.72
N ILE A 99 6.87 1.56 12.94
CA ILE A 99 6.93 0.20 13.50
C ILE A 99 5.52 -0.37 13.73
N VAL A 100 4.62 0.40 14.36
CA VAL A 100 3.23 -0.03 14.59
C VAL A 100 2.53 -0.32 13.26
N MET A 101 2.73 0.53 12.26
CA MET A 101 2.17 0.33 10.92
C MET A 101 2.72 -0.96 10.27
N ALA A 102 4.03 -1.22 10.35
CA ALA A 102 4.62 -2.45 9.83
C ALA A 102 4.05 -3.71 10.52
N LEU A 103 3.86 -3.66 11.84
CA LEU A 103 3.24 -4.75 12.60
C LEU A 103 1.77 -4.97 12.20
N LEU A 104 1.00 -3.90 12.02
CA LEU A 104 -0.39 -3.98 11.56
C LEU A 104 -0.52 -4.50 10.13
N ILE A 105 0.43 -4.16 9.23
CA ILE A 105 0.51 -4.75 7.89
C ILE A 105 0.72 -6.26 8.00
N ALA A 106 1.72 -6.70 8.77
CA ALA A 106 2.00 -8.12 8.97
C ALA A 106 0.80 -8.86 9.56
N PHE A 107 0.13 -8.27 10.54
CA PHE A 107 -1.09 -8.80 11.14
C PHE A 107 -2.21 -8.95 10.11
N SER A 108 -2.52 -7.90 9.35
CA SER A 108 -3.55 -7.94 8.31
C SER A 108 -3.26 -9.00 7.23
N TYR A 109 -1.99 -9.18 6.87
CA TYR A 109 -1.54 -10.19 5.90
C TYR A 109 -1.67 -11.62 6.46
N ALA A 110 -1.36 -11.82 7.74
CA ALA A 110 -1.57 -13.11 8.41
C ALA A 110 -3.06 -13.53 8.40
N PHE A 111 -3.99 -12.58 8.50
CA PHE A 111 -5.43 -12.85 8.39
C PHE A 111 -5.94 -12.93 6.95
N SER A 112 -5.08 -12.68 5.96
CA SER A 112 -5.43 -12.75 4.53
C SER A 112 -4.55 -13.74 3.75
N LEU A 113 -4.01 -14.75 4.45
CA LEU A 113 -3.21 -15.83 3.83
C LEU A 113 -3.95 -16.56 2.70
N ASP A 114 -5.27 -16.76 2.83
CA ASP A 114 -6.08 -17.36 1.77
C ASP A 114 -6.05 -16.52 0.48
N ARG A 115 -6.10 -15.18 0.60
CA ARG A 115 -6.00 -14.25 -0.54
C ARG A 115 -4.58 -14.27 -1.11
N MET A 116 -3.56 -14.29 -0.26
CA MET A 116 -2.16 -14.35 -0.71
C MET A 116 -1.89 -15.64 -1.49
N ALA A 117 -2.35 -16.78 -0.97
CA ALA A 117 -2.22 -18.07 -1.62
C ALA A 117 -3.00 -18.14 -2.95
N TRP A 118 -4.14 -17.46 -3.06
CA TRP A 118 -4.87 -17.32 -4.32
C TRP A 118 -4.11 -16.43 -5.32
N LEU A 119 -3.61 -15.27 -4.89
CA LEU A 119 -2.82 -14.36 -5.73
C LEU A 119 -1.57 -15.05 -6.29
N LEU A 120 -0.88 -15.87 -5.48
CA LEU A 120 0.31 -16.59 -5.93
C LEU A 120 0.01 -17.70 -6.96
N ARG A 121 -1.24 -18.14 -7.09
CA ARG A 121 -1.67 -19.14 -8.08
C ARG A 121 -2.15 -18.52 -9.39
N GLN A 122 -2.22 -17.18 -9.46
CA GLN A 122 -2.78 -16.41 -10.58
C GLN A 122 -1.68 -15.72 -11.39
#